data_AF-A0A075FZQ1-F1
#
_entry.id   AF-A0A075FZQ1-F1
#
_cell.length_a   1.000
_cell.length_b   1.000
_cell.length_c   1.000
_cell.angle_alpha   90.00
_cell.angle_beta   90.00
_cell.angle_gamma   90.00
#
_symmetry.space_group_name_H-M   'P 1'
#
loop_
_entity.id
_entity.type
_entity.pdbx_description
1 polymer ?
#
loop_
_entity_poly.entity_id
_entity_poly.type
_entity_poly.pdbx_seq_one_letter_code
_entity_poly.pdbx_strand_id
1 'polypeptide(L)'
;MSEQNPPKSKIGEEHEIESAYVDDASKIIGKISDIPKVVVDIGGGAAKGFPSQLLEKAGCDVVTINSKLEKSSRGPDPTVDTLEDLVTNTKNRDIGFAFDLDGDRLVIVINGEKRILMLR
;
A
#
# COMPACT_ATOMS: atom_id res chain seq x y z
N MET A 1 -2.17 5.65 27.03
CA MET A 1 -2.87 6.78 26.39
C MET A 1 -4.35 6.53 26.58
N SER A 2 -5.08 7.46 27.21
CA SER A 2 -6.53 7.32 27.38
C SER A 2 -7.22 7.67 26.08
N GLU A 3 -8.05 6.77 25.55
CA GLU A 3 -9.00 7.11 24.49
C GLU A 3 -9.89 8.25 24.98
N GLN A 4 -9.82 9.39 24.30
CA GLN A 4 -10.82 10.44 24.47
C GLN A 4 -11.98 10.08 23.55
N ASN A 5 -13.11 9.71 24.15
CA ASN A 5 -14.39 9.54 23.46
C ASN A 5 -15.20 10.84 23.62
N PRO A 6 -15.01 11.85 22.76
CA PRO A 6 -15.87 13.02 22.79
C PRO A 6 -17.32 12.59 22.49
N PRO A 7 -18.33 13.26 23.08
CA PRO A 7 -19.72 12.96 22.75
C PRO A 7 -19.93 13.22 21.26
N LYS A 8 -20.24 12.14 20.51
CA LYS A 8 -20.61 12.23 19.09
C LYS A 8 -21.85 13.13 18.99
N SER A 9 -21.68 14.39 18.59
CA SER A 9 -22.81 15.17 18.09
C SER A 9 -23.37 14.41 16.89
N LYS A 10 -24.70 14.29 16.77
CA LYS A 10 -25.37 13.67 15.61
C LYS A 10 -25.15 14.54 14.36
N ILE A 11 -23.93 14.55 13.82
CA ILE A 11 -23.63 15.17 12.53
C ILE A 11 -23.20 14.04 11.60
N GLY A 12 -24.05 13.74 10.63
CA GLY A 12 -23.79 12.76 9.58
C GLY A 12 -24.37 11.37 9.87
N GLU A 13 -24.45 10.58 8.80
CA GLU A 13 -24.70 9.14 8.82
C GLU A 13 -23.43 8.43 8.34
N GLU A 14 -23.05 7.36 9.04
CA GLU A 14 -21.94 6.51 8.66
C GLU A 14 -22.51 5.24 8.01
N HIS A 15 -21.98 4.89 6.85
CA HIS A 15 -22.37 3.69 6.10
C HIS A 15 -21.12 2.87 5.84
N GLU A 16 -21.18 1.58 6.13
CA GLU A 16 -20.14 0.64 5.71
C GLU A 16 -20.33 0.33 4.23
N ILE A 17 -19.26 0.54 3.44
CA ILE A 17 -19.27 0.32 2.00
C ILE A 17 -18.31 -0.82 1.65
N GLU A 18 -18.78 -1.72 0.80
CA GLU A 18 -17.93 -2.73 0.16
C GLU A 18 -17.59 -2.27 -1.26
N SER A 19 -16.37 -2.58 -1.70
CA SER A 19 -15.88 -2.17 -3.02
C SER A 19 -15.45 -3.38 -3.84
N ALA A 20 -15.90 -3.44 -5.09
CA ALA A 20 -15.44 -4.41 -6.09
C ALA A 20 -14.10 -4.00 -6.75
N TYR A 21 -13.45 -2.94 -6.25
CA TYR A 21 -12.25 -2.33 -6.86
C TYR A 21 -11.17 -3.34 -7.21
N VAL A 22 -10.80 -4.24 -6.29
CA VAL A 22 -9.74 -5.24 -6.53
C VAL A 22 -10.13 -6.18 -7.67
N ASP A 23 -11.39 -6.61 -7.72
CA ASP A 23 -11.87 -7.51 -8.76
C ASP A 23 -11.91 -6.84 -10.13
N ASP A 24 -12.42 -5.61 -10.19
CA ASP A 24 -12.51 -4.87 -11.44
C ASP A 24 -11.12 -4.49 -11.97
N ALA A 25 -10.21 -4.05 -11.10
CA ALA A 25 -8.82 -3.79 -11.46
C ALA A 25 -8.12 -5.07 -11.94
N SER A 26 -8.34 -6.21 -11.27
CA SER A 26 -7.76 -7.50 -11.67
C SER A 26 -8.20 -7.94 -13.06
N LYS A 27 -9.46 -7.70 -13.44
CA LYS A 27 -9.97 -8.03 -14.79
C LYS A 27 -9.29 -7.19 -15.88
N ILE A 28 -8.99 -5.92 -15.59
CA ILE A 28 -8.33 -5.01 -16.54
C ILE A 28 -6.86 -5.38 -16.71
N ILE A 29 -6.15 -5.63 -15.60
CA ILE A 29 -4.72 -5.94 -15.60
C ILE A 29 -4.46 -7.35 -16.16
N GLY A 30 -5.34 -8.30 -15.86
CA GLY A 30 -5.17 -9.70 -16.24
C GLY A 30 -4.11 -10.41 -15.38
N LYS A 31 -3.50 -11.46 -15.94
CA LYS A 31 -2.45 -12.25 -15.28
C LYS A 31 -1.08 -11.96 -15.90
N ILE A 32 -0.07 -11.91 -15.06
CA ILE A 32 1.34 -11.82 -15.45
C ILE A 32 1.85 -13.24 -15.70
N SER A 33 2.60 -13.44 -16.78
CA SER A 33 3.12 -14.76 -17.18
C SER A 33 4.21 -15.27 -16.24
N ASP A 34 5.07 -14.37 -15.77
CA ASP A 34 6.08 -14.65 -14.75
C ASP A 34 5.48 -14.49 -13.35
N ILE A 35 6.24 -14.87 -12.31
CA ILE A 35 5.86 -14.69 -10.89
C ILE A 35 6.81 -13.66 -10.27
N PRO A 36 6.60 -12.35 -10.48
CA PRO A 36 7.41 -11.33 -9.85
C PRO A 36 7.32 -11.40 -8.33
N LYS A 37 8.46 -11.28 -7.66
CA LYS A 37 8.56 -11.13 -6.21
C LYS A 37 8.47 -9.65 -5.87
N VAL A 38 7.39 -9.28 -5.20
CA VAL A 38 7.06 -7.89 -4.89
C VAL A 38 7.09 -7.65 -3.38
N VAL A 39 7.54 -6.46 -2.98
CA VAL A 39 7.32 -5.92 -1.63
C VAL A 39 6.33 -4.77 -1.71
N VAL A 40 5.35 -4.75 -0.81
CA VAL A 40 4.38 -3.65 -0.68
C VAL A 40 4.51 -3.02 0.69
N ASP A 41 4.83 -1.73 0.73
CA ASP A 41 4.85 -0.88 1.91
C ASP A 41 3.60 0.01 1.93
N ILE A 42 2.67 -0.32 2.83
CA ILE A 42 1.39 0.38 2.96
C ILE A 42 1.50 1.69 3.77
N GLY A 43 2.56 1.87 4.57
CA GLY A 43 2.73 3.06 5.41
C GLY A 43 1.62 3.29 6.46
N GLY A 44 0.84 2.25 6.78
CA GLY A 44 -0.31 2.35 7.69
C GLY A 44 -1.57 2.99 7.10
N GLY A 45 -1.61 3.30 5.80
CA GLY A 45 -2.72 4.03 5.17
C GLY A 45 -4.00 3.24 4.86
N ALA A 46 -4.96 3.95 4.28
CA ALA A 46 -6.22 3.44 3.72
C ALA A 46 -6.02 2.46 2.56
N ALA A 47 -4.87 2.51 1.88
CA ALA A 47 -4.50 1.54 0.85
C ALA A 47 -4.30 0.10 1.39
N LYS A 48 -4.38 -0.13 2.72
CA LYS A 48 -4.17 -1.44 3.32
C LYS A 48 -4.99 -2.55 2.65
N GLY A 49 -4.30 -3.61 2.23
CA GLY A 49 -4.90 -4.80 1.64
C GLY A 49 -5.18 -4.69 0.13
N PHE A 50 -5.50 -3.51 -0.39
CA PHE A 50 -5.85 -3.35 -1.80
C PHE A 50 -4.69 -3.70 -2.75
N PRO A 51 -3.48 -3.11 -2.65
CA PRO A 51 -2.38 -3.43 -3.55
C PRO A 51 -1.90 -4.87 -3.42
N SER A 52 -1.83 -5.40 -2.19
CA SER A 52 -1.35 -6.77 -1.96
C SER A 52 -2.30 -7.79 -2.59
N GLN A 53 -3.61 -7.66 -2.35
CA GLN A 53 -4.61 -8.57 -2.94
C GLN A 53 -4.64 -8.45 -4.47
N LEU A 54 -4.52 -7.23 -5.01
CA LEU A 54 -4.50 -7.01 -6.45
C LEU A 54 -3.29 -7.69 -7.12
N LEU A 55 -2.09 -7.50 -6.55
CA LEU A 55 -0.86 -8.09 -7.07
C LEU A 55 -0.84 -9.61 -6.93
N GLU A 56 -1.35 -10.16 -5.84
CA GLU A 56 -1.54 -11.61 -5.67
C GLU A 56 -2.49 -12.17 -6.75
N LYS A 57 -3.62 -11.49 -7.02
CA LYS A 57 -4.55 -11.89 -8.09
C LYS A 57 -3.93 -11.80 -9.48
N ALA A 58 -3.03 -10.85 -9.70
CA ALA A 58 -2.27 -10.71 -10.94
C ALA A 58 -1.20 -11.81 -11.12
N GLY A 59 -0.87 -12.56 -10.06
CA GLY A 59 0.09 -13.68 -10.09
C GLY A 59 1.44 -13.42 -9.42
N CYS A 60 1.59 -12.33 -8.67
CA CYS A 60 2.83 -11.99 -7.98
C CYS A 60 3.00 -12.76 -6.66
N ASP A 61 4.25 -13.02 -6.28
CA ASP A 61 4.63 -13.40 -4.91
C ASP A 61 4.79 -12.10 -4.10
N VAL A 62 3.91 -11.85 -3.13
CA VAL A 62 3.81 -10.56 -2.42
C VAL A 62 4.24 -10.70 -0.96
N VAL A 63 5.09 -9.78 -0.50
CA VAL A 63 5.36 -9.54 0.93
C VAL A 63 4.91 -8.13 1.28
N THR A 64 4.12 -7.99 2.35
CA THR A 64 3.61 -6.68 2.80
C THR A 64 4.28 -6.26 4.11
N ILE A 65 4.73 -5.01 4.17
CA ILE A 65 5.28 -4.34 5.35
C ILE A 65 4.43 -3.11 5.72
N ASN A 66 4.58 -2.61 6.95
CA ASN A 66 3.84 -1.43 7.45
C ASN A 66 2.31 -1.51 7.25
N SER A 67 1.72 -2.70 7.41
CA SER A 67 0.28 -2.94 7.15
C SER A 67 -0.63 -2.57 8.33
N LYS A 68 -0.09 -2.09 9.45
CA LYS A 68 -0.86 -1.72 10.64
C LYS A 68 -0.86 -0.20 10.76
N LEU A 69 -2.06 0.39 10.88
CA LEU A 69 -2.29 1.83 10.99
C LEU A 69 -1.39 2.50 12.05
N GLU A 70 -1.34 1.91 13.24
CA GLU A 70 -0.57 2.45 14.38
C GLU A 70 0.92 2.09 14.38
N LYS A 71 1.40 1.32 13.39
CA LYS A 71 2.76 0.76 13.38
C LYS A 71 3.35 0.79 11.97
N SER A 72 3.82 1.97 11.57
CA SER A 72 4.66 2.20 10.40
C SER A 72 6.07 2.60 10.83
N SER A 73 7.09 2.10 10.14
CA SER A 73 8.48 2.52 10.33
C SER A 73 8.83 3.86 9.67
N ARG A 74 7.91 4.41 8.89
CA ARG A 74 8.10 5.67 8.13
C ARG A 74 6.93 6.63 8.27
N GLY A 75 7.17 7.87 7.84
CA GLY A 75 6.15 8.91 7.72
C GLY A 75 5.07 8.61 6.67
N PRO A 76 4.00 9.44 6.65
CA PRO A 76 2.83 9.23 5.80
C PRO A 76 3.11 9.40 4.30
N ASP A 77 4.08 10.24 3.94
CA ASP A 77 4.44 10.55 2.57
C ASP A 77 5.70 9.77 2.16
N PRO A 78 5.60 8.79 1.24
CA PRO A 78 6.74 7.98 0.82
C PRO A 78 7.75 8.75 -0.05
N THR A 79 7.39 9.92 -0.58
CA THR A 79 8.24 10.69 -1.51
C THR A 79 9.36 11.46 -0.79
N VAL A 80 9.15 11.80 0.49
CA VAL A 80 10.13 12.49 1.34
C VAL A 80 10.89 11.54 2.25
N ASP A 81 10.46 10.29 2.35
CA ASP A 81 11.00 9.29 3.27
C ASP A 81 12.20 8.53 2.66
N THR A 82 13.08 7.99 3.52
CA THR A 82 14.25 7.20 3.08
C THR A 82 13.88 5.79 2.61
N LEU A 83 12.70 5.27 2.96
CA LEU A 83 12.16 3.95 2.59
C LEU A 83 13.14 2.80 2.90
N GLU A 84 13.89 2.92 4.00
CA GLU A 84 14.96 1.98 4.37
C GLU A 84 14.48 0.53 4.49
N ASP A 85 13.31 0.32 5.11
CA ASP A 85 12.71 -1.00 5.23
C ASP A 85 12.30 -1.57 3.88
N LEU A 86 11.67 -0.75 3.01
CA LEU A 86 11.30 -1.20 1.67
C LEU A 86 12.53 -1.57 0.86
N VAL A 87 13.57 -0.72 0.86
CA VAL A 87 14.84 -0.98 0.16
C VAL A 87 15.48 -2.27 0.69
N THR A 88 15.49 -2.48 2.01
CA THR A 88 16.06 -3.68 2.64
C THR A 88 15.30 -4.94 2.26
N ASN A 89 13.96 -4.91 2.33
CA ASN A 89 13.10 -6.05 1.99
C ASN A 89 13.10 -6.36 0.48
N THR A 90 13.44 -5.38 -0.37
CA THR A 90 13.51 -5.55 -1.82
C THR A 90 14.84 -6.15 -2.28
N LYS A 91 15.88 -6.26 -1.44
CA LYS A 91 17.21 -6.79 -1.85
C LYS A 91 17.18 -8.18 -2.50
N ASN A 92 16.26 -9.04 -2.10
CA ASN A 92 16.11 -10.41 -2.61
C ASN A 92 14.80 -10.60 -3.41
N ARG A 93 14.21 -9.50 -3.87
CA ARG A 93 12.93 -9.45 -4.59
C ARG A 93 13.07 -8.48 -5.77
N ASP A 94 12.11 -8.51 -6.68
CA ASP A 94 12.26 -7.85 -7.98
C ASP A 94 11.89 -6.36 -7.93
N ILE A 95 10.85 -6.02 -7.16
CA ILE A 95 10.29 -4.67 -7.12
C ILE A 95 9.63 -4.37 -5.77
N GLY A 96 9.76 -3.12 -5.33
CA GLY A 96 9.11 -2.57 -4.15
C GLY A 96 8.14 -1.46 -4.50
N PHE A 97 7.02 -1.40 -3.79
CA PHE A 97 5.98 -0.36 -3.93
C PHE A 97 5.69 0.27 -2.56
N ALA A 98 5.77 1.59 -2.46
CA ALA A 98 5.37 2.35 -1.26
C ALA A 98 4.22 3.31 -1.58
N PHE A 99 3.15 3.23 -0.78
CA PHE A 99 1.97 4.08 -0.89
C PHE A 99 1.95 5.15 0.20
N ASP A 100 1.28 6.27 -0.06
CA ASP A 100 0.92 7.22 0.98
C ASP A 100 -0.40 6.84 1.68
N LEU A 101 -0.88 7.71 2.57
CA LEU A 101 -1.97 7.36 3.48
C LEU A 101 -3.32 7.16 2.79
N ASP A 102 -3.64 7.92 1.77
CA ASP A 102 -4.86 7.77 0.96
C ASP A 102 -4.62 6.94 -0.31
N GLY A 103 -3.37 6.68 -0.67
CA GLY A 103 -2.98 5.70 -1.68
C GLY A 103 -2.99 6.24 -3.11
N ASP A 104 -2.99 7.55 -3.30
CA ASP A 104 -2.92 8.21 -4.62
C ASP A 104 -1.47 8.39 -5.10
N ARG A 105 -0.48 8.26 -4.21
CA ARG A 105 0.95 8.34 -4.56
C ARG A 105 1.64 7.00 -4.43
N LEU A 106 2.51 6.72 -5.40
CA LEU A 106 3.31 5.50 -5.45
C LEU A 106 4.79 5.81 -5.62
N VAL A 107 5.62 5.27 -4.75
CA VAL A 107 7.07 5.21 -4.97
C VAL A 107 7.45 3.77 -5.31
N ILE A 108 8.20 3.62 -6.40
CA ILE A 108 8.70 2.34 -6.89
C ILE A 108 10.17 2.22 -6.51
N VAL A 109 10.58 1.06 -5.98
CA VAL A 109 11.98 0.73 -5.70
C VAL A 109 12.39 -0.44 -6.58
N ILE A 110 13.38 -0.23 -7.45
CA ILE A 110 13.96 -1.27 -8.32
C ILE A 110 15.47 -1.16 -8.22
N ASN A 111 16.17 -2.29 -7.99
CA ASN A 111 17.63 -2.33 -7.81
C ASN A 111 18.16 -1.36 -6.74
N GLY A 112 17.35 -1.08 -5.70
CA GLY A 112 17.67 -0.12 -4.64
C GLY A 112 17.50 1.35 -5.02
N GLU A 113 17.12 1.65 -6.26
CA GLU A 113 16.82 3.01 -6.70
C GLU A 113 15.33 3.33 -6.55
N LYS A 114 15.04 4.53 -6.04
CA LYS A 114 13.67 5.06 -5.97
C LYS A 114 13.28 5.74 -7.27
N ARG A 115 12.06 5.46 -7.73
CA ARG A 115 11.37 6.22 -8.77
C ARG A 115 10.01 6.64 -8.27
N ILE A 116 9.77 7.94 -8.24
CA ILE A 116 8.52 8.51 -7.75
C ILE A 116 7.53 8.53 -8.92
N LEU A 117 6.34 7.97 -8.70
CA LEU A 117 5.22 8.03 -9.63
C LEU A 117 4.05 8.74 -8.96
N MET A 118 3.67 9.88 -9.51
CA MET A 118 2.49 10.62 -9.07
C MET A 118 1.31 10.19 -9.94
N LEU A 119 0.33 9.47 -9.36
CA LEU A 119 -0.90 9.12 -10.07
C LEU A 119 -1.79 10.38 -10.03
N ARG A 120 -2.13 10.93 -11.19
CA ARG A 120 -3.04 12.07 -11.32
C ARG A 120 -4.27 11.64 -12.10
#